data_AF-T2SLV3-F1
#
_entry.id   AF-T2SLV3-F1
#
_cell.length_a   1.000
_cell.length_b   1.000
_cell.length_c   1.000
_cell.angle_alpha   90.00
_cell.angle_beta   90.00
_cell.angle_gamma   90.00
#
_symmetry.space_group_name_H-M   'P 1'
#
loop_
_entity.id
_entity.type
_entity.pdbx_description
1 polymer ?
#
loop_
_entity_poly.entity_id
_entity_poly.type
_entity_poly.pdbx_seq_one_letter_code
_entity_poly.pdbx_strand_id
1 'polypeptide(L)'
;MPIDLNEHLKKKNPQRENPTPNTPNNGGRFIPPSNSFNSKKLSVLIVIVLLGVIAFLAKPFEVISSGEIGIKITAGKYEPTPLQPGIHFFVPIIQDILIVDTRIRNINFSRTEDMGVAGKNQGIFRNDAINVMDSRGLTVSIELTVQYRLNPQTTPQTIATYGL
;
A
#
# COMPACT_ATOMS: atom_id res chain seq x y z
N MET A 1 -53.18 74.58 43.79
CA MET A 1 -52.69 73.64 42.76
C MET A 1 -51.32 73.13 43.22
N PRO A 2 -50.99 71.84 43.02
CA PRO A 2 -49.79 71.24 43.59
C PRO A 2 -48.49 71.79 42.97
N ILE A 3 -47.44 71.78 43.78
CA ILE A 3 -46.05 72.08 43.41
C ILE A 3 -45.47 70.86 42.69
N ASP A 4 -44.99 71.06 41.47
CA ASP A 4 -44.26 70.06 40.69
C ASP A 4 -42.82 69.97 41.20
N LEU A 5 -42.50 68.89 41.93
CA LEU A 5 -41.18 68.65 42.53
C LEU A 5 -40.16 68.02 41.56
N ASN A 6 -40.43 67.97 40.26
CA ASN A 6 -39.58 67.27 39.28
C ASN A 6 -38.56 68.14 38.53
N GLU A 7 -38.44 69.44 38.85
CA GLU A 7 -37.52 70.33 38.14
C GLU A 7 -36.10 70.40 38.74
N HIS A 8 -35.83 69.68 39.83
CA HIS A 8 -34.53 69.74 40.53
C HIS A 8 -33.59 68.54 40.31
N LEU A 9 -33.90 67.63 39.39
CA LEU A 9 -33.05 66.46 39.08
C LEU A 9 -32.24 66.59 37.78
N LYS A 10 -32.33 67.71 37.06
CA LYS A 10 -31.69 67.86 35.74
C LYS A 10 -30.60 68.93 35.66
N LYS A 11 -29.94 69.26 36.77
CA LYS A 11 -28.82 70.20 36.74
C LYS A 11 -27.77 69.93 37.82
N LYS A 12 -27.16 68.75 37.80
CA LYS A 12 -25.89 68.51 38.49
C LYS A 12 -25.15 67.30 37.91
N ASN A 13 -24.27 67.54 36.94
CA ASN A 13 -22.95 66.91 36.98
C ASN A 13 -21.95 67.67 36.08
N PRO A 14 -20.91 68.27 36.65
CA PRO A 14 -19.82 68.89 35.92
C PRO A 14 -18.79 67.85 35.44
N GLN A 15 -18.06 68.24 34.41
CA GLN A 15 -16.72 67.80 33.98
C GLN A 15 -16.06 66.69 34.83
N ARG A 16 -15.77 65.58 34.16
CA ARG A 16 -14.54 64.80 34.39
C ARG A 16 -13.94 64.44 33.04
N GLU A 17 -12.93 65.21 32.64
CA GLU A 17 -11.93 64.78 31.68
C GLU A 17 -11.07 63.69 32.32
N ASN A 18 -11.03 62.51 31.72
CA ASN A 18 -10.00 61.50 31.96
C ASN A 18 -9.33 61.23 30.61
N PRO A 19 -7.99 61.32 30.50
CA PRO A 19 -7.28 60.99 29.28
C PRO A 19 -7.04 59.48 29.25
N THR A 20 -7.48 58.80 28.20
CA THR A 20 -7.03 57.43 27.87
C THR A 20 -7.20 57.18 26.37
N PRO A 21 -6.35 56.33 25.76
CA PRO A 21 -5.67 56.66 24.52
C PRO A 21 -6.44 56.19 23.30
N ASN A 22 -6.29 56.93 22.20
CA ASN A 22 -6.59 56.47 20.85
C ASN A 22 -5.87 55.15 20.56
N THR A 23 -6.61 54.04 20.65
CA THR A 23 -6.23 52.77 20.03
C THR A 23 -7.05 52.65 18.75
N PRO A 24 -6.44 52.67 17.55
CA PRO A 24 -7.17 52.35 16.34
C PRO A 24 -7.49 50.86 16.42
N ASN A 25 -8.74 50.53 16.72
CA ASN A 25 -9.22 49.16 16.66
C ASN A 25 -9.28 48.76 15.18
N ASN A 26 -8.14 48.34 14.64
CA ASN A 26 -8.04 47.54 13.44
C ASN A 26 -8.62 46.16 13.76
N GLY A 27 -9.94 46.14 13.95
CA GLY A 27 -10.73 44.93 13.96
C GLY A 27 -10.73 44.41 12.55
N GLY A 28 -9.68 43.66 12.21
CA GLY A 28 -9.59 42.89 10.99
C GLY A 28 -10.81 41.95 10.93
N ARG A 29 -11.88 42.46 10.33
CA ARG A 29 -12.94 41.61 9.79
C ARG A 29 -12.24 40.73 8.76
N PHE A 30 -12.02 39.48 9.13
CA PHE A 30 -11.74 38.44 8.17
C PHE A 30 -12.97 38.37 7.26
N ILE A 31 -12.90 39.05 6.13
CA ILE A 31 -13.78 38.80 5.00
C ILE A 31 -13.20 37.51 4.42
N PRO A 32 -13.78 36.32 4.66
CA PRO A 32 -13.34 35.15 3.95
C PRO A 32 -13.47 35.49 2.46
N PRO A 33 -12.48 35.18 1.61
CA PRO A 33 -12.63 35.40 0.20
C PRO A 33 -13.92 34.67 -0.20
N SER A 34 -14.89 35.43 -0.70
CA SER A 34 -16.08 34.84 -1.31
C SER A 34 -15.57 34.20 -2.59
N ASN A 35 -15.03 32.99 -2.46
CA ASN A 35 -14.73 32.16 -3.59
C ASN A 35 -16.06 31.96 -4.26
N SER A 36 -16.24 32.68 -5.36
CA SER A 36 -17.31 32.48 -6.32
C SER A 36 -17.03 31.14 -6.98
N PHE A 37 -17.22 30.07 -6.20
CA PHE A 37 -17.12 28.69 -6.61
C PHE A 37 -18.35 28.47 -7.47
N ASN A 38 -18.17 28.70 -8.76
CA ASN A 38 -19.10 28.23 -9.77
C ASN A 38 -19.36 26.75 -9.45
N SER A 39 -20.58 26.40 -9.03
CA SER A 39 -20.89 25.10 -8.42
C SER A 39 -20.50 23.92 -9.31
N LYS A 40 -20.50 24.14 -10.63
CA LYS A 40 -20.00 23.20 -11.65
C LYS A 40 -18.47 22.98 -11.59
N LYS A 41 -17.69 24.03 -11.33
CA LYS A 41 -16.23 23.92 -11.17
C LYS A 41 -15.87 23.22 -9.85
N LEU A 42 -16.63 23.49 -8.79
CA LEU A 42 -16.46 22.82 -7.50
C LEU A 42 -16.86 21.34 -7.58
N SER A 43 -17.97 21.00 -8.24
CA SER A 43 -18.38 19.60 -8.43
C SER A 43 -17.38 18.80 -9.26
N VAL A 44 -16.83 19.40 -10.33
CA VAL A 44 -15.77 18.76 -11.14
C VAL A 44 -14.51 18.55 -10.32
N LEU A 45 -14.10 19.54 -9.51
CA LEU A 45 -12.93 19.42 -8.65
C LEU A 45 -13.11 18.33 -7.59
N ILE A 46 -14.30 18.22 -6.99
CA ILE A 46 -14.63 17.15 -6.03
C ILE A 46 -14.54 15.77 -6.69
N VAL A 47 -15.06 15.59 -7.90
CA VAL A 47 -15.00 14.31 -8.63
C VAL A 47 -13.56 13.92 -8.97
N ILE A 48 -12.72 14.88 -9.39
CA ILE A 48 -11.31 14.62 -9.69
C ILE A 48 -10.55 14.22 -8.42
N VAL A 49 -10.78 14.93 -7.31
CA VAL A 49 -10.17 14.58 -6.02
C VAL A 49 -10.61 13.20 -5.57
N LEU A 50 -11.90 12.87 -5.70
CA LEU A 50 -12.43 11.56 -5.35
C LEU A 50 -11.81 10.44 -6.19
N LEU A 51 -11.71 10.63 -7.51
CA LEU A 51 -11.03 9.68 -8.40
C LEU A 51 -9.54 9.53 -8.08
N GLY A 52 -8.87 10.62 -7.73
CA GLY A 52 -7.47 10.59 -7.30
C GLY A 52 -7.29 9.80 -6.01
N VAL A 53 -8.18 9.97 -5.03
CA VAL A 53 -8.17 9.20 -3.78
C VAL A 53 -8.44 7.72 -4.04
N ILE A 54 -9.41 7.38 -4.90
CA ILE A 54 -9.69 5.99 -5.27
C ILE A 54 -8.49 5.35 -5.97
N ALA A 55 -7.88 6.05 -6.93
CA ALA A 55 -6.69 5.57 -7.64
C ALA A 55 -5.49 5.38 -6.70
N PHE A 56 -5.32 6.27 -5.72
CA PHE A 56 -4.26 6.16 -4.72
C PHE A 56 -4.49 4.98 -3.77
N LEU A 57 -5.72 4.80 -3.28
CA LEU A 57 -6.10 3.66 -2.42
C LEU A 57 -5.94 2.32 -3.15
N ALA A 58 -6.11 2.30 -4.47
CA ALA A 58 -5.99 1.10 -5.28
C ALA A 58 -4.53 0.62 -5.47
N LYS A 59 -3.52 1.34 -4.98
CA LYS A 59 -2.09 1.00 -5.09
C LYS A 59 -1.69 0.59 -6.51
N PRO A 60 -1.60 1.55 -7.46
CA PRO A 60 -1.40 1.25 -8.88
C PRO A 60 0.04 0.88 -9.23
N PHE A 61 0.87 0.53 -8.24
CA PHE A 61 2.27 0.18 -8.42
C PHE A 61 2.65 -0.96 -7.51
N GLU A 62 3.52 -1.83 -8.02
CA GLU A 62 4.13 -2.94 -7.28
C GLU A 62 5.64 -2.86 -7.42
N VAL A 63 6.36 -3.23 -6.36
CA VAL A 63 7.83 -3.24 -6.36
C VAL A 63 8.32 -4.67 -6.35
N ILE A 64 8.97 -5.08 -7.44
CA ILE A 64 9.51 -6.44 -7.58
C ILE A 64 10.95 -6.45 -7.08
N SER A 65 11.22 -7.31 -6.09
CA SER A 65 12.55 -7.44 -5.51
C SER A 65 13.52 -8.22 -6.40
N SER A 66 14.82 -8.07 -6.16
CA SER A 66 15.82 -8.90 -6.83
C SER A 66 15.68 -10.38 -6.43
N GLY A 67 15.84 -11.27 -7.42
CA GLY A 67 15.58 -12.71 -7.27
C GLY A 67 14.12 -13.10 -7.39
N GLU A 68 13.21 -12.14 -7.52
CA GLU A 68 11.81 -12.36 -7.85
C GLU A 68 11.52 -11.81 -9.25
N ILE A 69 10.45 -12.29 -9.85
CA ILE A 69 9.88 -11.72 -11.07
C ILE A 69 8.39 -11.44 -10.85
N GLY A 70 7.86 -10.47 -11.59
CA GLY A 70 6.43 -10.23 -11.65
C GLY A 70 5.83 -10.86 -12.90
N ILE A 71 4.74 -11.60 -12.75
CA ILE A 71 3.93 -12.06 -13.86
C ILE A 71 2.72 -11.14 -13.95
N LYS A 72 2.59 -10.40 -15.05
CA LYS A 72 1.41 -9.55 -15.26
C LYS A 72 0.24 -10.43 -15.70
N ILE A 73 -0.87 -10.29 -15.00
CA ILE A 73 -2.14 -10.94 -15.29
C ILE A 73 -3.08 -9.85 -15.80
N THR A 74 -3.63 -10.00 -17.00
CA THR A 74 -4.65 -9.07 -17.52
C THR A 74 -5.94 -9.85 -17.75
N ALA A 75 -6.99 -9.55 -16.97
CA ALA A 75 -8.29 -10.22 -17.03
C ALA A 75 -8.20 -11.76 -17.05
N GLY A 76 -7.28 -12.34 -16.26
CA GLY A 76 -7.06 -13.79 -16.15
C GLY A 76 -6.04 -14.39 -17.12
N LYS A 77 -5.48 -13.61 -18.07
CA LYS A 77 -4.43 -14.06 -18.98
C LYS A 77 -3.04 -13.69 -18.45
N TYR A 78 -2.13 -14.66 -18.41
CA TYR A 78 -0.71 -14.41 -18.14
C TYR A 78 -0.01 -13.78 -19.34
N GLU A 79 0.71 -12.69 -19.10
CA GLU A 79 1.55 -12.07 -20.11
C GLU A 79 2.84 -12.89 -20.30
N PRO A 80 3.26 -13.21 -21.54
CA PRO A 80 4.40 -14.09 -21.78
C PRO A 80 5.74 -13.47 -21.37
N THR A 81 5.82 -12.13 -21.36
CA THR A 81 7.01 -11.39 -20.96
C THR A 81 6.97 -11.09 -19.47
N PRO A 82 7.89 -11.64 -18.66
CA PRO A 82 7.94 -11.38 -17.23
C PRO A 82 8.43 -9.95 -16.94
N LEU A 83 7.92 -9.37 -15.86
CA LEU A 83 8.38 -8.11 -15.30
C LEU A 83 9.66 -8.35 -14.50
N GLN A 84 10.70 -7.58 -14.82
CA GLN A 84 12.00 -7.64 -14.18
C GLN A 84 11.97 -6.93 -12.81
N PRO A 85 13.01 -7.07 -11.97
CA PRO A 85 13.10 -6.33 -10.71
C PRO A 85 12.99 -4.82 -10.93
N GLY A 86 12.18 -4.15 -10.11
CA GLY A 86 11.90 -2.71 -10.24
C GLY A 86 10.44 -2.33 -9.96
N ILE A 87 10.14 -1.05 -10.10
CA ILE A 87 8.80 -0.49 -9.88
C ILE A 87 7.99 -0.63 -11.17
N HIS A 88 6.83 -1.27 -11.08
CA HIS A 88 5.92 -1.46 -12.21
C HIS A 88 4.55 -0.90 -11.88
N PHE A 89 3.99 -0.11 -12.81
CA PHE A 89 2.65 0.43 -12.69
C PHE A 89 1.65 -0.46 -13.42
N PHE A 90 0.46 -0.61 -12.84
CA PHE A 90 -0.60 -1.44 -13.39
C PHE A 90 -1.98 -0.86 -13.02
N VAL A 91 -3.03 -1.35 -13.69
CA VAL A 91 -4.40 -0.92 -13.44
C VAL A 91 -5.10 -1.95 -12.53
N PRO A 92 -5.21 -1.72 -11.20
CA PRO A 92 -5.60 -2.71 -10.18
C PRO A 92 -7.02 -3.28 -10.27
N ILE A 93 -7.82 -2.87 -11.27
CA ILE A 93 -9.18 -3.38 -11.51
C ILE A 93 -9.18 -4.49 -12.56
N ILE A 94 -8.26 -4.41 -13.53
CA ILE A 94 -8.20 -5.31 -14.69
C ILE A 94 -6.88 -6.07 -14.78
N GLN A 95 -5.87 -5.62 -14.05
CA GLN A 95 -4.53 -6.13 -14.07
C GLN A 95 -4.05 -6.42 -12.66
N ASP A 96 -3.34 -7.52 -12.51
CA ASP A 96 -2.67 -7.93 -11.28
C ASP A 96 -1.21 -8.31 -11.56
N ILE A 97 -0.35 -8.20 -10.56
CA ILE A 97 1.04 -8.65 -10.64
C ILE A 97 1.24 -9.78 -9.64
N LEU A 98 1.49 -10.98 -10.16
CA LEU A 98 1.85 -12.14 -9.35
C LEU A 98 3.37 -12.21 -9.19
N ILE A 99 3.86 -12.02 -7.97
CA ILE A 99 5.29 -12.08 -7.66
C ILE A 99 5.68 -13.54 -7.45
N VAL A 100 6.65 -14.01 -8.22
CA VAL A 100 7.20 -15.38 -8.14
C VAL A 100 8.68 -15.31 -7.84
N ASP A 101 9.10 -16.04 -6.81
CA ASP A 101 10.50 -16.17 -6.43
C ASP A 101 11.23 -17.15 -7.37
N THR A 102 12.31 -16.65 -7.99
CA THR A 102 13.17 -17.36 -8.93
C THR A 102 14.54 -17.68 -8.35
N ARG A 103 14.73 -17.49 -7.04
CA ARG A 103 15.94 -17.85 -6.33
C ARG A 103 16.12 -19.37 -6.32
N ILE A 104 17.36 -19.76 -6.06
CA ILE A 104 17.76 -21.15 -5.97
C ILE A 104 17.10 -21.79 -4.76
N ARG A 105 16.52 -22.97 -4.95
CA ARG A 105 15.90 -23.81 -3.93
C ARG A 105 16.59 -25.18 -3.93
N ASN A 106 16.66 -25.79 -2.75
CA ASN A 106 17.25 -27.11 -2.59
C ASN A 106 16.17 -28.09 -2.13
N ILE A 107 16.15 -29.27 -2.72
CA ILE A 107 15.40 -30.42 -2.22
C ILE A 107 16.40 -31.43 -1.71
N ASN A 108 16.35 -31.74 -0.42
CA ASN A 108 17.24 -32.71 0.20
C ASN A 108 16.46 -33.99 0.49
N PHE A 109 16.99 -35.12 0.03
CA PHE A 109 16.51 -36.46 0.31
C PHE A 109 17.56 -37.13 1.19
N SER A 110 17.22 -37.38 2.46
CA SER A 110 18.14 -37.99 3.44
C SER A 110 17.36 -38.82 4.44
N ARG A 111 18.04 -39.73 5.16
CA ARG A 111 17.43 -40.60 6.15
C ARG A 111 16.91 -39.79 7.33
N THR A 112 15.72 -40.15 7.81
CA THR A 112 14.98 -39.46 8.89
C THR A 112 15.78 -39.25 10.19
N GLU A 113 16.79 -40.07 10.44
CA GLU A 113 17.64 -40.04 11.64
C GLU A 113 18.72 -38.93 11.60
N ASP A 114 19.22 -38.57 10.42
CA ASP A 114 20.16 -37.45 10.22
C ASP A 114 19.42 -36.09 10.07
N MET A 115 18.08 -36.13 10.13
CA MET A 115 17.21 -34.96 10.12
C MET A 115 17.11 -34.35 11.52
N GLY A 116 18.19 -33.69 11.97
CA GLY A 116 18.20 -32.94 13.22
C GLY A 116 17.01 -31.98 13.38
N VAL A 117 16.72 -31.60 14.64
CA VAL A 117 15.62 -30.71 15.06
C VAL A 117 15.87 -29.27 14.56
N ALA A 118 15.69 -29.00 13.27
CA ALA A 118 15.85 -27.67 12.70
C ALA A 118 14.58 -27.29 11.95
N GLY A 119 13.86 -26.32 12.51
CA GLY A 119 12.53 -25.88 12.11
C GLY A 119 12.35 -25.59 10.61
N LYS A 120 11.08 -25.61 10.25
CA LYS A 120 10.40 -25.22 9.00
C LYS A 120 10.83 -23.84 8.48
N ASN A 121 12.11 -23.66 8.18
CA ASN A 121 12.67 -22.42 7.66
C ASN A 121 12.76 -22.52 6.13
N GLN A 122 12.05 -21.59 5.50
CA GLN A 122 11.88 -21.38 4.06
C GLN A 122 13.09 -21.76 3.19
N GLY A 123 12.86 -22.64 2.21
CA GLY A 123 13.75 -22.81 1.04
C GLY A 123 14.33 -24.21 0.83
N ILE A 124 14.17 -25.11 1.81
CA ILE A 124 14.62 -26.50 1.70
C ILE A 124 13.42 -27.43 1.83
N PHE A 125 13.02 -28.06 0.73
CA PHE A 125 12.06 -29.17 0.78
C PHE A 125 12.82 -30.43 1.22
N ARG A 126 12.35 -31.08 2.28
CA ARG A 126 13.03 -32.23 2.90
C ARG A 126 12.14 -33.46 2.74
N ASN A 127 12.67 -34.50 2.11
CA ASN A 127 11.98 -35.76 1.84
C ASN A 127 12.82 -36.92 2.38
N ASP A 128 12.18 -38.05 2.67
CA ASP A 128 12.89 -39.26 3.07
C ASP A 128 13.81 -39.77 1.94
N ALA A 129 14.88 -40.47 2.31
CA ALA A 129 15.76 -41.14 1.37
C ALA A 129 14.97 -42.06 0.43
N ILE A 130 15.33 -42.06 -0.85
CA ILE A 130 14.64 -42.86 -1.87
C ILE A 130 15.19 -44.28 -1.79
N ASN A 131 14.33 -45.23 -1.41
CA ASN A 131 14.69 -46.64 -1.34
C ASN A 131 14.39 -47.33 -2.67
N VAL A 132 15.42 -47.85 -3.32
CA VAL A 132 15.31 -48.58 -4.60
C VAL A 132 15.92 -49.97 -4.47
N MET A 133 15.58 -50.87 -5.40
CA MET A 133 16.15 -52.21 -5.46
C MET A 133 17.27 -52.25 -6.50
N ASP A 134 18.46 -52.69 -6.11
CA ASP A 134 19.53 -53.03 -7.06
C ASP A 134 19.09 -54.23 -7.92
N SER A 135 19.72 -54.39 -9.08
CA SER A 135 19.61 -55.54 -9.99
C SER A 135 19.65 -56.92 -9.31
N ARG A 136 20.22 -57.01 -8.11
CA ARG A 136 20.36 -58.22 -7.29
C ARG A 136 19.25 -58.43 -6.26
N GLY A 137 18.24 -57.56 -6.20
CA GLY A 137 17.16 -57.67 -5.23
C GLY A 137 17.46 -57.04 -3.85
N LEU A 138 18.60 -56.38 -3.70
CA LEU A 138 19.00 -55.71 -2.46
C LEU A 138 18.44 -54.29 -2.42
N THR A 139 17.84 -53.90 -1.30
CA THR A 139 17.39 -52.51 -1.09
C THR A 139 18.59 -51.60 -0.85
N VAL A 140 18.67 -50.52 -1.61
CA VAL A 140 19.66 -49.45 -1.50
C VAL A 140 18.93 -48.14 -1.25
N SER A 141 19.33 -47.42 -0.20
CA SER A 141 18.84 -46.07 0.09
C SER A 141 19.71 -45.05 -0.62
N ILE A 142 19.11 -44.17 -1.40
CA ILE A 142 19.81 -43.08 -2.10
C ILE A 142 19.49 -41.77 -1.40
N GLU A 143 20.55 -41.10 -0.94
CA GLU A 143 20.51 -39.74 -0.45
C GLU A 143 21.04 -38.79 -1.52
N LEU A 144 20.32 -37.71 -1.77
CA LEU A 144 20.68 -36.75 -2.80
C LEU A 144 20.15 -35.36 -2.45
N THR A 145 20.83 -34.34 -2.97
CA THR A 145 20.34 -32.96 -2.92
C THR A 145 20.15 -32.45 -4.33
N VAL A 146 18.92 -32.09 -4.68
CA VAL A 146 18.59 -31.45 -5.96
C VAL A 146 18.55 -29.94 -5.74
N GLN A 147 19.40 -29.23 -6.47
CA GLN A 147 19.32 -27.78 -6.55
C GLN A 147 18.59 -27.38 -7.82
N TYR A 148 17.58 -26.52 -7.70
CA TYR A 148 16.79 -26.05 -8.84
C TYR A 148 16.43 -24.57 -8.68
N ARG A 149 16.11 -23.94 -9.81
CA ARG A 149 15.57 -22.58 -9.86
C ARG A 149 14.62 -22.45 -11.03
N LEU A 150 13.62 -21.58 -10.91
CA LEU A 150 12.80 -21.20 -12.05
C LEU A 150 13.65 -20.33 -13.00
N ASN A 151 13.52 -20.56 -14.30
CA ASN A 151 14.13 -19.67 -15.29
C ASN A 151 13.29 -18.39 -15.36
N PRO A 152 13.85 -17.22 -15.00
CA PRO A 152 13.09 -15.97 -14.94
C PRO A 152 12.35 -15.64 -16.24
N GLN A 153 12.93 -15.97 -17.39
CA GLN A 153 12.37 -15.62 -18.71
C GLN A 153 11.16 -16.47 -19.11
N THR A 154 11.11 -17.73 -18.68
CA THR A 154 10.05 -18.68 -19.06
C THR A 154 9.06 -18.95 -17.93
N THR A 155 9.26 -18.34 -16.76
CA THR A 155 8.43 -18.57 -15.58
C THR A 155 6.94 -18.30 -15.82
N PRO A 156 6.48 -17.26 -16.56
CA PRO A 156 5.06 -17.09 -16.85
C PRO A 156 4.42 -18.32 -17.51
N GLN A 157 5.15 -18.95 -18.44
CA GLN A 157 4.68 -20.16 -19.13
C GLN A 157 4.73 -21.39 -18.22
N THR A 158 5.78 -21.50 -17.40
CA THR A 158 5.89 -22.58 -16.41
C THR A 158 4.71 -22.56 -15.43
N ILE A 159 4.37 -21.39 -14.88
CA ILE A 159 3.23 -21.24 -13.95
C ILE A 159 1.90 -21.49 -14.66
N ALA A 160 1.74 -21.03 -15.90
CA ALA A 160 0.54 -21.31 -16.68
C ALA A 160 0.34 -22.82 -16.95
N THR A 161 1.44 -23.57 -17.09
CA THR A 161 1.41 -25.00 -17.43
C THR A 161 1.28 -25.90 -16.21
N TYR A 162 2.05 -25.62 -15.16
CA TYR A 162 2.19 -26.51 -13.99
C TYR A 162 1.49 -25.99 -12.73
N GLY A 163 1.00 -24.75 -12.74
CA GLY A 163 0.47 -24.10 -11.55
C GLY A 163 1.55 -23.53 -10.63
N LEU A 164 1.11 -23.00 -9.49
CA LEU A 164 1.96 -22.50 -8.40
C LEU A 164 2.33 -23.61 -7.41
#